data_AF-A0AAD7KG15-F1
#
_entry.id   AF-A0AAD7KG15-F1
#
_cell.length_a   1.000
_cell.length_b   1.000
_cell.length_c   1.000
_cell.angle_alpha   90.00
_cell.angle_beta   90.00
_cell.angle_gamma   90.00
#
_symmetry.space_group_name_H-M   'P 1'
#
loop_
_entity.id
_entity.type
_entity.pdbx_description
1 polymer ?
#
loop_
_entity_poly.entity_id
_entity_poly.type
_entity_poly.pdbx_seq_one_letter_code
_entity_poly.pdbx_strand_id
1 'polypeptide(L)'
;MGCRSAALDLPSARWKYLKPKGDSLKALCNKDGYKAMNISVKERTKDFTIEIHISPPLILANSLPYETDDYKPPDSFDELDIPAPTSVHQQIATLDASAAPVMEQLRELYPIGNHPSFPNKRIITSPTQSDRHWELTDIRTRVWAAHILQNKATLKEYPKSAHFSEEQRICPGRNTARPISPALAAYPTPPSAATPVPPASNASDLLLLLIAQQMATNNKSAEPTTASVLHTTHVPPPAPPPSLPPSPAVAPPRHVSIHEFCERYKIASEDEQKLVELQFVPGDRKLERGDWEDVGFKRLGWMHILDAHKKFVSEVRTGIFQ
;
A
#
# COMPACT_ATOMS: atom_id res chain seq x y z
N MET A 1 -16.09 9.02 -0.47
CA MET A 1 -17.02 9.42 -1.55
C MET A 1 -16.51 8.85 -2.87
N GLY A 2 -17.36 8.16 -3.64
CA GLY A 2 -17.01 7.78 -5.01
C GLY A 2 -17.54 8.82 -6.00
N CYS A 3 -16.65 9.54 -6.70
CA CYS A 3 -17.08 10.28 -7.89
C CYS A 3 -17.55 9.27 -8.93
N ARG A 4 -18.83 9.32 -9.32
CA ARG A 4 -19.33 8.52 -10.44
C ARG A 4 -18.58 8.95 -11.70
N SER A 5 -18.08 8.01 -12.50
CA SER A 5 -17.35 8.31 -13.74
C SER A 5 -18.17 9.18 -14.71
N ALA A 6 -19.50 9.01 -14.71
CA ALA A 6 -20.45 9.81 -15.48
C ALA A 6 -20.62 11.27 -15.00
N ALA A 7 -20.08 11.64 -13.84
CA ALA A 7 -20.10 13.03 -13.34
C ALA A 7 -18.85 13.83 -13.76
N LEU A 8 -17.84 13.18 -14.35
CA LEU A 8 -16.67 13.85 -14.89
C LEU A 8 -17.02 14.48 -16.24
N ASP A 9 -16.75 15.77 -16.40
CA ASP A 9 -16.89 16.48 -17.67
C ASP A 9 -15.73 16.12 -18.62
N LEU A 10 -15.74 14.87 -19.11
CA LEU A 10 -14.76 14.37 -20.06
C LEU A 10 -14.60 15.24 -21.33
N PRO A 11 -15.64 15.91 -21.89
CA PRO A 11 -15.49 16.89 -22.97
C PRO A 11 -14.46 18.02 -22.72
N SER A 12 -14.32 18.49 -21.47
CA SER A 12 -13.32 19.51 -21.12
C SER A 12 -11.94 18.94 -20.78
N ALA A 13 -11.76 17.62 -20.78
CA ALA A 13 -10.46 17.00 -20.47
C ALA A 13 -9.35 17.50 -21.42
N ARG A 14 -8.28 18.03 -20.83
CA ARG A 14 -7.04 18.49 -21.47
C ARG A 14 -5.83 17.86 -20.78
N TRP A 15 -4.71 17.80 -21.48
CA TRP A 15 -3.45 17.27 -20.96
C TRP A 15 -2.25 18.09 -21.40
N LYS A 16 -1.18 18.11 -20.61
CA LYS A 16 0.14 18.66 -20.98
C LYS A 16 1.23 17.94 -20.19
N TYR A 17 2.49 18.11 -20.57
CA TYR A 17 3.59 17.69 -19.71
C TYR A 17 3.85 18.71 -18.59
N LEU A 18 4.23 18.21 -17.41
CA LEU A 18 4.60 19.06 -16.26
C LEU A 18 5.90 19.87 -16.53
N LYS A 19 6.72 19.41 -17.48
CA LYS A 19 7.92 20.11 -17.97
C LYS A 19 7.98 20.03 -19.50
N PRO A 20 8.45 21.09 -20.20
CA PRO A 20 8.83 22.39 -19.66
C PRO A 20 7.62 23.17 -19.13
N LYS A 21 7.86 24.17 -18.27
CA LYS A 21 6.82 24.94 -17.54
C LYS A 21 5.85 25.74 -18.45
N GLY A 22 6.06 25.74 -19.76
CA GLY A 22 5.22 26.40 -20.77
C GLY A 22 4.58 25.46 -21.81
N ASP A 23 4.49 24.14 -21.56
CA ASP A 23 3.79 23.24 -22.50
C ASP A 23 2.29 23.57 -22.59
N SER A 24 1.77 23.53 -23.82
CA SER A 24 0.39 23.88 -24.15
C SER A 24 -0.59 22.77 -23.75
N LEU A 25 -1.76 23.13 -23.23
CA LEU A 25 -2.85 22.19 -22.98
C LEU A 25 -3.43 21.65 -24.30
N LYS A 26 -3.29 20.34 -24.50
CA LYS A 26 -3.77 19.56 -25.66
C LYS A 26 -5.10 18.87 -25.33
N ALA A 27 -5.93 18.60 -26.33
CA ALA A 27 -7.18 17.88 -26.14
C ALA A 27 -6.95 16.43 -25.69
N LEU A 28 -7.70 15.96 -24.68
CA LEU A 28 -7.77 14.55 -24.28
C LEU A 28 -9.15 13.92 -24.57
N CYS A 29 -10.18 14.76 -24.70
CA CYS A 29 -11.59 14.35 -24.74
C CYS A 29 -12.05 13.60 -26.01
N ASN A 30 -11.20 13.49 -27.03
CA ASN A 30 -11.50 12.81 -28.29
C ASN A 30 -10.47 11.71 -28.59
N LYS A 31 -10.89 10.74 -29.42
CA LYS A 31 -10.08 9.55 -29.76
C LYS A 31 -8.70 9.93 -30.31
N ASP A 32 -8.61 11.02 -31.08
CA ASP A 32 -7.36 11.44 -31.70
C ASP A 32 -6.46 12.22 -30.74
N GLY A 33 -7.01 12.96 -29.78
CA GLY A 33 -6.25 13.55 -28.66
C GLY A 33 -5.65 12.49 -27.74
N TYR A 34 -6.40 11.42 -27.44
CA TYR A 34 -5.88 10.26 -26.70
C TYR A 34 -4.80 9.49 -27.46
N LYS A 35 -4.96 9.30 -28.78
CA LYS A 35 -3.89 8.74 -29.64
C LYS A 35 -2.65 9.63 -29.66
N ALA A 36 -2.81 10.95 -29.84
CA ALA A 36 -1.72 11.91 -29.86
C ALA A 36 -0.95 11.94 -28.54
N MET A 37 -1.65 11.82 -27.41
CA MET A 37 -1.03 11.63 -26.09
C MET A 37 -0.18 10.36 -26.05
N ASN A 38 -0.74 9.21 -26.46
CA ASN A 38 -0.03 7.93 -26.46
C ASN A 38 1.22 7.93 -27.35
N ILE A 39 1.14 8.53 -28.55
CA ILE A 39 2.29 8.68 -29.45
C ILE A 39 3.35 9.56 -28.79
N SER A 40 2.97 10.75 -28.32
CA SER A 40 3.86 11.70 -27.65
C SER A 40 4.52 11.11 -26.39
N VAL A 41 3.85 10.22 -25.65
CA VAL A 41 4.44 9.50 -24.50
C VAL A 41 5.48 8.48 -24.94
N LYS A 42 5.22 7.73 -26.03
CA LYS A 42 6.16 6.72 -26.56
C LYS A 42 7.41 7.32 -27.18
N GLU A 43 7.31 8.50 -27.80
CA GLU A 43 8.42 9.19 -28.45
C GLU A 43 9.34 9.94 -27.45
N ARG A 44 8.85 10.19 -26.24
CA ARG A 44 9.54 10.99 -25.24
C ARG A 44 10.54 10.15 -24.45
N THR A 45 11.72 10.70 -24.18
CA THR A 45 12.82 9.97 -23.51
C THR A 45 13.14 10.48 -22.10
N LYS A 46 12.60 11.64 -21.69
CA LYS A 46 12.81 12.27 -20.37
C LYS A 46 11.58 13.07 -19.92
N ASP A 47 11.45 13.28 -18.61
CA ASP A 47 10.36 14.06 -17.97
C ASP A 47 8.94 13.61 -18.40
N PHE A 48 8.57 12.39 -18.02
CA PHE A 48 7.35 11.69 -18.44
C PHE A 48 6.04 12.12 -17.74
N THR A 49 6.10 13.03 -16.77
CA THR A 49 4.94 13.43 -15.97
C THR A 49 3.95 14.24 -16.81
N ILE A 50 2.74 13.70 -16.98
CA ILE A 50 1.60 14.38 -17.59
C ILE A 50 0.68 14.92 -16.50
N GLU A 51 0.20 16.14 -16.69
CA GLU A 51 -0.85 16.75 -15.88
C GLU A 51 -2.16 16.74 -16.71
N ILE A 52 -3.21 16.14 -16.15
CA ILE A 52 -4.54 16.07 -16.77
C ILE A 52 -5.44 17.09 -16.08
N HIS A 53 -6.00 18.01 -16.86
CA HIS A 53 -6.93 19.04 -16.43
C HIS A 53 -8.34 18.64 -16.87
N ILE A 54 -9.28 18.58 -15.92
CA ILE A 54 -10.70 18.30 -16.17
C ILE A 54 -11.49 19.35 -15.39
N SER A 55 -12.57 19.87 -15.95
CA SER A 55 -13.44 20.79 -15.20
C SER A 55 -14.02 20.09 -13.97
N PRO A 56 -14.36 20.84 -12.90
CA PRO A 56 -15.03 20.29 -11.73
C PRO A 56 -16.27 19.47 -12.14
N PRO A 57 -16.54 18.31 -11.51
CA PRO A 57 -17.67 17.48 -11.87
C PRO A 57 -18.97 18.26 -11.68
N LEU A 58 -19.84 18.22 -12.69
CA LEU A 58 -21.15 18.86 -12.60
C LEU A 58 -21.99 18.12 -11.56
N ILE A 59 -22.26 18.79 -10.44
CA ILE A 59 -23.23 18.31 -9.45
C ILE A 59 -24.60 18.42 -10.10
N LEU A 60 -25.07 17.32 -10.67
CA LEU A 60 -26.42 17.19 -11.21
C LEU A 60 -27.43 17.44 -10.08
N ALA A 61 -28.12 18.58 -10.15
CA ALA A 61 -29.13 19.02 -9.17
C ALA A 61 -30.36 18.09 -9.01
N ASN A 62 -30.37 16.98 -9.75
CA ASN A 62 -31.45 15.98 -9.78
C ASN A 62 -31.02 14.60 -9.21
N SER A 63 -29.98 14.52 -8.37
CA SER A 63 -29.81 13.33 -7.52
C SER A 63 -30.88 13.35 -6.42
N LEU A 64 -32.05 12.79 -6.73
CA LEU A 64 -33.18 12.65 -5.80
C LEU A 64 -32.72 12.05 -4.46
N PRO A 65 -33.32 12.48 -3.34
CA PRO A 65 -33.01 11.92 -2.04
C PRO A 65 -33.41 10.45 -1.99
N TYR A 66 -32.76 9.75 -1.07
CA TYR A 66 -33.07 8.39 -0.65
C TYR A 66 -34.57 8.23 -0.35
N GLU A 67 -35.18 7.13 -0.83
CA GLU A 67 -36.44 6.64 -0.27
C GLU A 67 -36.15 6.13 1.14
N THR A 68 -36.62 6.88 2.14
CA THR A 68 -36.92 6.34 3.47
C THR A 68 -38.43 6.24 3.55
N ASP A 69 -38.94 5.05 3.90
CA ASP A 69 -40.38 4.80 4.07
C ASP A 69 -41.07 5.81 5.00
N ASP A 70 -42.37 6.02 4.76
CA ASP A 70 -43.27 7.00 5.37
C ASP A 70 -43.02 7.32 6.86
N TYR A 71 -42.21 8.36 7.13
CA TYR A 71 -42.22 9.05 8.43
C TYR A 71 -42.60 10.52 8.25
N LYS A 72 -43.83 10.85 8.63
CA LYS A 72 -44.35 12.21 8.67
C LYS A 72 -43.77 12.93 9.91
N PRO A 73 -42.87 13.92 9.76
CA PRO A 73 -42.32 14.61 10.92
C PRO A 73 -43.41 15.48 11.58
N PRO A 74 -43.51 15.50 12.93
CA PRO A 74 -44.15 16.62 13.61
C PRO A 74 -43.29 17.88 13.43
N ASP A 75 -43.94 19.04 13.30
CA ASP A 75 -43.26 20.34 13.25
C ASP A 75 -42.38 20.55 14.50
N SER A 76 -41.28 21.31 14.30
CA SER A 76 -40.28 21.68 15.30
C SER A 76 -39.34 20.56 15.78
N PHE A 77 -38.17 20.46 15.14
CA PHE A 77 -36.96 20.02 15.84
C PHE A 77 -35.80 20.95 15.49
N ASP A 78 -35.01 21.33 16.50
CA ASP A 78 -33.93 22.31 16.39
C ASP A 78 -32.82 21.90 15.41
N GLU A 79 -32.20 22.93 14.84
CA GLU A 79 -31.08 22.88 13.91
C GLU A 79 -29.81 22.35 14.61
N LEU A 80 -29.68 21.02 14.69
CA LEU A 80 -28.43 20.37 15.09
C LEU A 80 -27.44 20.40 13.94
N ASP A 81 -26.45 21.28 14.06
CA ASP A 81 -25.34 21.53 13.14
C ASP A 81 -24.56 20.22 12.84
N ILE A 82 -24.85 19.59 11.69
CA ILE A 82 -24.13 18.39 11.21
C ILE A 82 -22.89 18.86 10.44
N PRO A 83 -21.66 18.67 10.96
CA PRO A 83 -20.47 19.19 10.31
C PRO A 83 -20.26 18.53 8.95
N ALA A 84 -20.01 19.37 7.94
CA ALA A 84 -19.77 18.96 6.56
C ALA A 84 -18.63 17.92 6.44
N PRO A 85 -18.69 17.01 5.46
CA PRO A 85 -17.66 15.98 5.26
C PRO A 85 -16.28 16.62 5.06
N THR A 86 -15.38 16.36 6.02
CA THR A 86 -14.06 16.99 6.09
C THR A 86 -13.18 16.63 4.89
N SER A 87 -12.49 17.63 4.35
CA SER A 87 -11.57 17.45 3.22
C SER A 87 -10.43 16.48 3.58
N VAL A 88 -9.88 15.76 2.60
CA VAL A 88 -8.74 14.84 2.79
C VAL A 88 -7.56 15.57 3.48
N HIS A 89 -7.32 16.84 3.15
CA HIS A 89 -6.30 17.65 3.81
C HIS A 89 -6.59 17.89 5.30
N GLN A 90 -7.87 18.06 5.66
CA GLN A 90 -8.30 18.23 7.04
C GLN A 90 -8.18 16.91 7.82
N GLN A 91 -8.53 15.77 7.20
CA GLN A 91 -8.34 14.44 7.80
C GLN A 91 -6.85 14.15 8.06
N ILE A 92 -5.97 14.46 7.10
CA ILE A 92 -4.51 14.36 7.28
C ILE A 92 -4.04 15.28 8.41
N ALA A 93 -4.51 16.54 8.46
CA ALA A 93 -4.15 17.48 9.52
C ALA A 93 -4.61 17.01 10.91
N THR A 94 -5.82 16.44 11.04
CA THR A 94 -6.31 15.84 12.29
C THR A 94 -5.49 14.62 12.72
N LEU A 95 -5.06 13.78 11.77
CA LEU A 95 -4.20 12.64 12.05
C LEU A 95 -2.78 13.07 12.47
N ASP A 96 -2.16 14.00 11.74
CA ASP A 96 -0.83 14.55 12.10
C ASP A 96 -0.88 15.27 13.46
N ALA A 97 -1.97 15.98 13.78
CA ALA A 97 -2.18 16.61 15.09
C ALA A 97 -2.33 15.59 16.23
N SER A 98 -3.04 14.48 16.01
CA SER A 98 -3.16 13.41 17.02
C SER A 98 -1.86 12.59 17.18
N ALA A 99 -1.05 12.48 16.12
CA ALA A 99 0.25 11.81 16.12
C ALA A 99 1.39 12.66 16.71
N ALA A 100 1.25 13.99 16.72
CA ALA A 100 2.27 14.94 17.21
C ALA A 100 2.93 14.58 18.56
N PRO A 101 2.19 14.29 19.66
CA PRO A 101 2.82 13.94 20.94
C PRO A 101 3.63 12.64 20.87
N VAL A 102 3.18 11.65 20.09
CA VAL A 102 3.89 10.37 19.92
C VAL A 102 5.13 10.54 19.04
N MET A 103 5.07 11.40 18.02
CA MET A 103 6.25 11.74 17.22
C MET A 103 7.35 12.40 18.05
N GLU A 104 6.98 13.26 19.00
CA GLU A 104 7.98 13.92 19.85
C GLU A 104 8.60 12.93 20.85
N GLN A 105 7.80 12.05 21.47
CA GLN A 105 8.34 10.95 22.30
C GLN A 105 9.32 10.04 21.53
N LEU A 106 9.03 9.72 20.27
CA LEU A 106 9.96 8.99 19.40
C LEU A 106 11.24 9.80 19.09
N ARG A 107 11.15 11.12 18.99
CA ARG A 107 12.31 12.00 18.76
C ARG A 107 13.16 12.21 20.02
N GLU A 108 12.57 12.21 21.20
CA GLU A 108 13.30 12.24 22.47
C GLU A 108 14.00 10.90 22.73
N LEU A 109 13.33 9.78 22.47
CA LEU A 109 13.88 8.43 22.67
C LEU A 109 14.99 8.07 21.66
N TYR A 110 14.91 8.59 20.43
CA TYR A 110 15.89 8.39 19.37
C TYR A 110 16.47 9.74 18.87
N PRO A 111 17.34 10.40 19.66
CA PRO A 111 17.93 11.67 19.28
C PRO A 111 18.90 11.54 18.08
N ILE A 112 19.24 12.67 17.46
CA ILE A 112 20.23 12.69 16.38
C ILE A 112 21.60 12.32 16.96
N GLY A 113 22.30 11.38 16.32
CA GLY A 113 23.61 10.91 16.78
C GLY A 113 23.57 9.89 17.91
N ASN A 114 22.39 9.30 18.18
CA ASN A 114 22.22 8.26 19.19
C ASN A 114 22.98 6.93 18.90
N HIS A 115 23.60 6.79 17.73
CA HIS A 115 24.39 5.62 17.35
C HIS A 115 25.79 6.02 16.85
N PRO A 116 26.88 5.44 17.38
CA PRO A 116 28.25 5.91 17.12
C PRO A 116 28.66 5.80 15.64
N SER A 117 28.12 4.82 14.90
CA SER A 117 28.39 4.66 13.46
C SER A 117 27.65 5.68 12.57
N PHE A 118 26.70 6.46 13.12
CA PHE A 118 25.83 7.36 12.36
C PHE A 118 25.58 8.68 13.13
N PRO A 119 26.63 9.49 13.40
CA PRO A 119 26.55 10.65 14.29
C PRO A 119 25.56 11.75 13.87
N ASN A 120 25.16 11.79 12.60
CA ASN A 120 24.23 12.79 12.07
C ASN A 120 22.82 12.25 11.79
N LYS A 121 22.48 11.05 12.28
CA LYS A 121 21.19 10.40 12.02
C LYS A 121 20.54 9.92 13.32
N ARG A 122 19.20 9.81 13.31
CA ARG A 122 18.42 9.12 14.35
C ARG A 122 18.34 7.65 13.97
N ILE A 123 18.87 6.75 14.77
CA ILE A 123 18.96 5.32 14.43
C ILE A 123 18.11 4.46 15.36
N ILE A 124 17.35 3.55 14.78
CA ILE A 124 16.68 2.46 15.47
C ILE A 124 17.49 1.20 15.24
N THR A 125 17.88 0.53 16.31
CA THR A 125 18.50 -0.81 16.26
C THR A 125 17.46 -1.86 16.63
N SER A 126 17.43 -3.01 15.95
CA SER A 126 16.45 -4.05 16.27
C SER A 126 16.66 -4.62 17.68
N PRO A 127 15.60 -4.74 18.51
CA PRO A 127 15.73 -5.30 19.86
C PRO A 127 16.14 -6.79 19.83
N THR A 128 15.89 -7.50 18.72
CA THR A 128 16.22 -8.91 18.53
C THR A 128 17.52 -9.14 17.76
N GLN A 129 18.03 -8.15 17.03
CA GLN A 129 19.24 -8.28 16.19
C GLN A 129 20.03 -6.96 16.16
N SER A 130 21.11 -6.90 16.93
CA SER A 130 21.92 -5.68 17.14
C SER A 130 22.63 -5.14 15.89
N ASP A 131 22.83 -5.96 14.84
CA ASP A 131 23.39 -5.56 13.53
C ASP A 131 22.35 -4.98 12.56
N ARG A 132 21.08 -4.86 12.98
CA ARG A 132 20.01 -4.33 12.13
C ARG A 132 19.64 -2.91 12.54
N HIS A 133 19.98 -1.95 11.67
CA HIS A 133 19.76 -0.53 11.89
C HIS A 133 18.85 0.09 10.82
N TRP A 134 17.95 0.97 11.24
CA TRP A 134 17.17 1.82 10.33
C TRP A 134 17.30 3.28 10.72
N GLU A 135 17.37 4.16 9.74
CA GLU A 135 17.30 5.61 9.96
C GLU A 135 15.85 6.04 10.22
N LEU A 136 15.61 6.70 11.35
CA LEU A 136 14.32 7.28 11.71
C LEU A 136 14.18 8.69 11.09
N THR A 137 13.84 8.71 9.80
CA THR A 137 13.41 9.92 9.06
C THR A 137 12.02 10.37 9.52
N ASP A 138 11.64 11.64 9.29
CA ASP A 138 10.30 12.14 9.67
C ASP A 138 9.12 11.33 9.09
N ILE A 139 9.25 10.78 7.88
CA ILE A 139 8.22 9.91 7.29
C ILE A 139 8.08 8.62 8.11
N ARG A 140 9.19 7.97 8.45
CA ARG A 140 9.22 6.80 9.35
C ARG A 140 8.69 7.14 10.75
N THR A 141 8.96 8.33 11.27
CA THR A 141 8.43 8.80 12.57
C THR A 141 6.90 8.93 12.53
N ARG A 142 6.33 9.52 11.46
CA ARG A 142 4.86 9.58 11.26
C ARG A 142 4.24 8.20 11.13
N VAL A 143 4.82 7.33 10.28
CA VAL A 143 4.37 5.95 10.10
C VAL A 143 4.35 5.20 11.44
N TRP A 144 5.41 5.34 12.25
CA TRP A 144 5.50 4.68 13.55
C TRP A 144 4.49 5.25 14.56
N ALA A 145 4.39 6.58 14.68
CA ALA A 145 3.42 7.24 15.54
C ALA A 145 1.97 6.81 15.23
N ALA A 146 1.60 6.74 13.95
CA ALA A 146 0.30 6.25 13.53
C ALA A 146 0.05 4.77 13.91
N HIS A 147 1.08 3.92 13.88
CA HIS A 147 0.95 2.52 14.33
C HIS A 147 0.86 2.39 15.86
N ILE A 148 1.51 3.29 16.62
CA ILE A 148 1.39 3.36 18.09
C ILE A 148 -0.03 3.77 18.49
N LEU A 149 -0.60 4.82 17.86
CA LEU A 149 -2.00 5.23 18.08
C LEU A 149 -3.02 4.10 17.79
N GLN A 150 -2.65 3.15 16.93
CA GLN A 150 -3.47 1.98 16.60
C GLN A 150 -3.16 0.74 17.46
N ASN A 151 -2.30 0.86 18.47
CA ASN A 151 -1.83 -0.24 19.32
C ASN A 151 -1.20 -1.40 18.49
N LYS A 152 -0.57 -1.08 17.36
CA LYS A 152 0.13 -2.02 16.45
C LYS A 152 1.66 -1.94 16.56
N ALA A 153 2.17 -1.01 17.36
CA ALA A 153 3.58 -0.77 17.63
C ALA A 153 3.72 -0.14 19.03
N THR A 154 4.94 -0.12 19.57
CA THR A 154 5.26 0.60 20.82
C THR A 154 6.39 1.59 20.58
N LEU A 155 6.71 2.45 21.55
CA LEU A 155 7.87 3.35 21.45
C LEU A 155 9.22 2.64 21.25
N LYS A 156 9.32 1.33 21.59
CA LYS A 156 10.56 0.54 21.47
C LYS A 156 10.53 -0.48 20.33
N GLU A 157 9.34 -0.87 19.87
CA GLU A 157 9.14 -1.86 18.81
C GLU A 157 8.48 -1.20 17.60
N TYR A 158 9.24 -1.09 16.51
CA TYR A 158 8.82 -0.49 15.25
C TYR A 158 7.83 -1.38 14.48
N PRO A 159 6.87 -0.80 13.74
CA PRO A 159 5.85 -1.59 13.04
C PRO A 159 6.44 -2.39 11.88
N LYS A 160 5.95 -3.62 11.71
CA LYS A 160 6.15 -4.43 10.51
C LYS A 160 5.48 -3.74 9.31
N SER A 161 6.24 -2.90 8.60
CA SER A 161 5.79 -2.17 7.41
C SER A 161 6.93 -2.03 6.40
N ALA A 162 6.61 -1.70 5.14
CA ALA A 162 7.60 -1.55 4.08
C ALA A 162 8.70 -0.51 4.40
N HIS A 163 8.42 0.47 5.26
CA HIS A 163 9.40 1.48 5.68
C HIS A 163 10.47 0.95 6.65
N PHE A 164 10.23 -0.20 7.32
CA PHE A 164 11.15 -0.90 8.21
C PHE A 164 11.51 -2.31 7.70
N SER A 165 11.48 -2.47 6.37
CA SER A 165 11.85 -3.69 5.66
C SER A 165 13.36 -3.95 5.67
N GLU A 166 13.81 -5.17 5.37
CA GLU A 166 15.24 -5.52 5.42
C GLU A 166 16.05 -4.82 4.31
N GLU A 167 15.43 -4.59 3.15
CA GLU A 167 15.96 -3.87 2.00
C GLU A 167 16.23 -2.38 2.32
N GLN A 168 15.55 -1.87 3.34
CA GLN A 168 15.64 -0.49 3.82
C GLN A 168 16.60 -0.32 5.02
N ARG A 169 17.30 -1.39 5.41
CA ARG A 169 18.35 -1.37 6.45
C ARG A 169 19.52 -0.49 6.01
N ILE A 170 20.08 0.26 6.95
CA ILE A 170 21.39 0.91 6.78
C ILE A 170 22.48 0.02 7.39
N CYS A 171 23.57 -0.18 6.65
CA CYS A 171 24.77 -0.84 7.16
C CYS A 171 25.79 0.22 7.60
N PRO A 172 26.55 -0.01 8.69
CA PRO A 172 27.68 0.85 9.03
C PRO A 172 28.66 0.90 7.85
N GLY A 173 28.81 2.08 7.25
CA GLY A 173 29.74 2.26 6.15
C GLY A 173 31.16 1.96 6.62
N ARG A 174 31.85 1.01 5.97
CA ARG A 174 33.29 0.82 6.18
C ARG A 174 33.98 2.12 5.76
N ASN A 175 34.40 2.92 6.75
CA ASN A 175 34.90 4.29 6.54
C ASN A 175 35.94 4.38 5.43
N THR A 176 35.53 4.75 4.22
CA THR A 176 36.40 5.38 3.22
C THR A 176 36.52 6.86 3.56
N ALA A 177 36.95 7.15 4.78
CA ALA A 177 37.48 8.46 5.14
C ALA A 177 38.79 8.62 4.37
N ARG A 178 38.72 9.21 3.17
CA ARG A 178 39.90 9.58 2.40
C ARG A 178 40.70 10.56 3.27
N PRO A 179 41.96 10.27 3.65
CA PRO A 179 42.74 11.20 4.42
C PRO A 179 43.03 12.43 3.54
N ILE A 180 42.41 13.56 3.88
CA ILE A 180 42.75 14.85 3.29
C ILE A 180 43.94 15.38 4.08
N SER A 181 45.16 15.16 3.57
CA SER A 181 46.36 15.79 4.11
C SER A 181 46.25 17.33 3.99
N PRO A 182 46.77 18.09 4.96
CA PRO A 182 46.53 19.53 5.05
C PRO A 182 47.33 20.30 4.01
N ALA A 183 46.66 21.21 3.29
CA ALA A 183 47.28 22.29 2.53
C ALA A 183 46.98 23.63 3.24
N LEU A 184 47.96 24.54 3.23
CA LEU A 184 48.04 25.69 4.13
C LEU A 184 47.05 26.83 3.81
N ALA A 185 46.39 27.28 4.89
CA ALA A 185 46.02 28.66 5.24
C ALA A 185 45.64 29.68 4.14
N ALA A 186 44.37 30.12 4.19
CA ALA A 186 43.99 31.53 4.09
C ALA A 186 42.79 31.81 5.03
N TYR A 187 42.87 32.89 5.81
CA TYR A 187 41.83 33.37 6.75
C TYR A 187 40.90 34.41 6.03
N PRO A 188 39.90 35.05 6.70
CA PRO A 188 38.55 34.51 6.86
C PRO A 188 37.46 35.45 6.27
N THR A 189 36.22 34.97 6.13
CA THR A 189 35.04 35.85 5.95
C THR A 189 33.90 35.45 6.89
N PRO A 190 33.22 36.41 7.55
CA PRO A 190 32.16 36.15 8.54
C PRO A 190 30.84 35.67 7.89
N PRO A 191 29.90 35.11 8.68
CA PRO A 191 28.89 34.20 8.17
C PRO A 191 27.65 34.88 7.60
N SER A 192 27.15 34.37 6.48
CA SER A 192 25.76 34.60 6.05
C SER A 192 24.89 33.45 6.57
N ALA A 193 23.99 33.76 7.49
CA ALA A 193 23.07 32.79 8.08
C ALA A 193 21.96 32.43 7.08
N ALA A 194 22.16 31.38 6.29
CA ALA A 194 21.11 30.78 5.47
C ALA A 194 20.35 29.72 6.29
N THR A 195 19.18 30.10 6.79
CA THR A 195 18.25 29.18 7.46
C THR A 195 17.85 28.05 6.48
N PRO A 196 17.98 26.77 6.84
CA PRO A 196 17.52 25.69 5.98
C PRO A 196 15.98 25.68 5.94
N VAL A 197 15.42 26.02 4.77
CA VAL A 197 13.99 25.85 4.49
C VAL A 197 13.66 24.35 4.51
N PRO A 198 12.67 23.89 5.29
CA PRO A 198 12.32 22.47 5.33
C PRO A 198 11.74 22.02 3.98
N PRO A 199 12.10 20.83 3.46
CA PRO A 199 11.47 20.29 2.27
C PRO A 199 9.99 20.01 2.55
N ALA A 200 9.11 20.48 1.65
CA ALA A 200 7.68 20.26 1.75
C ALA A 200 7.37 18.76 1.83
N SER A 201 6.61 18.35 2.85
CA SER A 201 6.22 16.95 3.05
C SER A 201 5.21 16.51 2.00
N ASN A 202 5.48 15.40 1.31
CA ASN A 202 4.61 14.86 0.27
C ASN A 202 3.36 14.21 0.90
N ALA A 203 2.22 14.93 0.89
CA ALA A 203 0.95 14.41 1.42
C ALA A 203 0.46 13.10 0.76
N SER A 204 0.99 12.78 -0.42
CA SER A 204 0.73 11.55 -1.18
C SER A 204 1.13 10.27 -0.43
N ASP A 205 2.22 10.28 0.35
CA ASP A 205 2.69 9.07 1.05
C ASP A 205 1.77 8.68 2.21
N LEU A 206 1.22 9.67 2.93
CA LEU A 206 0.23 9.43 3.98
C LEU A 206 -1.09 8.91 3.39
N LEU A 207 -1.50 9.42 2.23
CA LEU A 207 -2.68 8.90 1.52
C LEU A 207 -2.46 7.43 1.08
N LEU A 208 -1.29 7.10 0.54
CA LEU A 208 -0.97 5.73 0.14
C LEU A 208 -0.90 4.79 1.35
N LEU A 209 -0.33 5.23 2.48
CA LEU A 209 -0.31 4.49 3.74
C LEU A 209 -1.73 4.24 4.27
N LEU A 210 -2.59 5.26 4.24
CA LEU A 210 -3.98 5.17 4.71
C LEU A 210 -4.80 4.18 3.84
N ILE A 211 -4.64 4.24 2.51
CA ILE A 211 -5.26 3.30 1.57
C ILE A 211 -4.77 1.87 1.82
N ALA A 212 -3.45 1.66 1.93
CA ALA A 212 -2.88 0.34 2.23
C ALA A 212 -3.37 -0.22 3.58
N GLN A 213 -3.53 0.66 4.58
CA GLN A 213 -3.97 0.29 5.92
C GLN A 213 -5.46 -0.11 5.97
N GLN A 214 -6.33 0.57 5.21
CA GLN A 214 -7.74 0.20 5.11
C GLN A 214 -7.93 -1.19 4.47
N MET A 215 -7.04 -1.60 3.55
CA MET A 215 -7.04 -2.96 3.01
C MET A 215 -6.53 -4.01 4.01
N ALA A 216 -5.64 -3.64 4.93
CA ALA A 216 -5.11 -4.55 5.95
C ALA A 216 -6.08 -4.84 7.12
N THR A 217 -6.95 -3.89 7.48
CA THR A 217 -7.92 -4.08 8.59
C THR A 217 -9.01 -5.10 8.30
N ASN A 218 -9.35 -5.35 7.03
CA ASN A 218 -10.36 -6.35 6.65
C ASN A 218 -9.85 -7.82 6.69
N ASN A 219 -8.59 -8.07 7.05
CA ASN A 219 -7.97 -9.39 6.88
C ASN A 219 -7.40 -10.01 8.19
N LYS A 220 -7.83 -9.54 9.37
CA LYS A 220 -7.41 -10.10 10.66
C LYS A 220 -8.37 -11.20 11.18
N SER A 221 -8.04 -12.46 10.87
CA SER A 221 -8.34 -13.60 11.75
C SER A 221 -7.41 -14.79 11.45
N ALA A 222 -7.03 -15.50 12.52
CA ALA A 222 -6.12 -16.66 12.59
C ALA A 222 -4.61 -16.37 12.39
N GLU A 223 -3.92 -16.11 13.51
CA GLU A 223 -2.51 -16.48 13.71
C GLU A 223 -2.39 -17.98 14.04
N PRO A 224 -1.30 -18.65 13.66
CA PRO A 224 -0.86 -19.91 14.27
C PRO A 224 0.32 -19.68 15.23
N THR A 225 0.18 -20.12 16.47
CA THR A 225 1.25 -20.07 17.49
C THR A 225 2.37 -21.08 17.17
N THR A 226 3.61 -20.62 17.08
CA THR A 226 4.81 -21.47 17.01
C THR A 226 5.51 -21.56 18.38
N ALA A 227 5.91 -22.76 18.79
CA ALA A 227 6.86 -22.98 19.89
C ALA A 227 8.06 -23.80 19.39
N SER A 228 9.23 -23.60 19.99
CA SER A 228 10.53 -23.96 19.39
C SER A 228 11.39 -24.89 20.25
N VAL A 229 11.98 -25.89 19.57
CA VAL A 229 13.33 -26.50 19.72
C VAL A 229 14.09 -26.39 21.07
N LEU A 230 14.57 -27.54 21.59
CA LEU A 230 16.02 -27.78 21.87
C LEU A 230 16.34 -29.28 22.16
N HIS A 231 17.64 -29.64 22.06
CA HIS A 231 18.19 -31.01 22.06
C HIS A 231 18.37 -31.59 23.51
N THR A 232 18.85 -32.83 23.83
CA THR A 232 19.91 -33.69 23.24
C THR A 232 19.95 -35.12 23.85
N THR A 233 20.54 -36.11 23.15
CA THR A 233 21.22 -37.36 23.60
C THR A 233 20.59 -38.38 24.60
N HIS A 234 20.40 -39.66 24.18
CA HIS A 234 21.06 -40.92 24.68
C HIS A 234 20.54 -42.17 23.92
N VAL A 235 21.21 -43.34 24.03
CA VAL A 235 21.09 -44.57 23.18
C VAL A 235 21.43 -45.84 24.05
N PRO A 236 21.11 -47.14 23.75
CA PRO A 236 20.34 -47.79 22.65
C PRO A 236 19.00 -48.54 23.04
N PRO A 237 18.85 -49.88 23.30
CA PRO A 237 17.62 -50.61 22.89
C PRO A 237 17.05 -51.59 23.99
N PRO A 238 16.20 -52.63 23.72
CA PRO A 238 15.43 -53.01 22.52
C PRO A 238 13.92 -53.35 22.74
N ALA A 239 13.11 -53.32 21.67
CA ALA A 239 12.04 -54.28 21.30
C ALA A 239 11.14 -53.71 20.19
N PRO A 240 10.65 -54.51 19.21
CA PRO A 240 9.71 -54.04 18.19
C PRO A 240 8.23 -54.37 18.53
N PRO A 241 7.36 -53.37 18.73
CA PRO A 241 5.90 -53.51 18.67
C PRO A 241 5.36 -53.13 17.26
N PRO A 242 4.09 -53.45 16.93
CA PRO A 242 3.64 -53.60 15.54
C PRO A 242 3.45 -52.28 14.78
N SER A 243 3.48 -52.40 13.45
CA SER A 243 3.30 -51.30 12.49
C SER A 243 2.05 -50.46 12.79
N LEU A 244 2.26 -49.18 13.09
CA LEU A 244 1.20 -48.18 13.11
C LEU A 244 0.59 -48.02 11.71
N PRO A 245 -0.72 -47.73 11.59
CA PRO A 245 -1.33 -47.41 10.30
C PRO A 245 -0.68 -46.17 9.70
N PRO A 246 -0.59 -46.06 8.36
CA PRO A 246 -0.01 -44.89 7.71
C PRO A 246 -0.79 -43.63 8.13
N SER A 247 -0.09 -42.68 8.76
CA SER A 247 -0.64 -41.35 8.98
C SER A 247 -1.03 -40.74 7.63
N PRO A 248 -2.12 -39.95 7.57
CA PRO A 248 -2.59 -39.38 6.32
C PRO A 248 -1.49 -38.49 5.74
N ALA A 249 -0.87 -38.93 4.66
CA ALA A 249 -0.01 -38.08 3.87
C ALA A 249 -0.85 -36.90 3.42
N VAL A 250 -0.48 -35.69 3.86
CA VAL A 250 -1.07 -34.46 3.32
C VAL A 250 -0.79 -34.47 1.83
N ALA A 251 -1.84 -34.75 1.05
CA ALA A 251 -1.71 -34.84 -0.39
C ALA A 251 -1.15 -33.52 -0.92
N PRO A 252 -0.26 -33.55 -1.93
CA PRO A 252 0.18 -32.32 -2.58
C PRO A 252 -1.05 -31.55 -3.09
N PRO A 253 -1.02 -30.20 -3.09
CA PRO A 253 -2.16 -29.40 -3.53
C PRO A 253 -2.67 -29.88 -4.89
N ARG A 254 -3.93 -30.32 -4.96
CA ARG A 254 -4.51 -30.84 -6.20
C ARG A 254 -4.47 -29.74 -7.26
N HIS A 255 -3.90 -30.06 -8.42
CA HIS A 255 -3.82 -29.13 -9.53
C HIS A 255 -5.17 -29.08 -10.25
N VAL A 256 -6.08 -28.26 -9.73
CA VAL A 256 -7.45 -28.08 -10.25
C VAL A 256 -7.40 -27.46 -11.65
N SER A 257 -8.16 -28.03 -12.57
CA SER A 257 -8.20 -27.53 -13.96
C SER A 257 -9.09 -26.29 -14.10
N ILE A 258 -8.87 -25.48 -15.13
CA ILE A 258 -9.73 -24.31 -15.42
C ILE A 258 -11.19 -24.76 -15.65
N HIS A 259 -11.39 -25.86 -16.38
CA HIS A 259 -12.71 -26.45 -16.63
C HIS A 259 -13.43 -26.83 -15.33
N GLU A 260 -12.78 -27.59 -14.44
CA GLU A 260 -13.32 -28.02 -13.14
C GLU A 260 -13.66 -26.83 -12.24
N PHE A 261 -12.81 -25.79 -12.24
CA PHE A 261 -13.10 -24.51 -11.58
C PHE A 261 -14.33 -23.82 -12.19
N CYS A 262 -14.45 -23.76 -13.52
CA CYS A 262 -15.57 -23.14 -14.21
C CYS A 262 -16.90 -23.86 -13.95
N GLU A 263 -16.91 -25.20 -14.05
CA GLU A 263 -18.05 -26.05 -13.73
C GLU A 263 -18.50 -25.84 -12.27
N ARG A 264 -17.56 -25.86 -11.32
CA ARG A 264 -17.86 -25.73 -9.87
C ARG A 264 -18.47 -24.38 -9.50
N TYR A 265 -18.01 -23.28 -10.12
CA TYR A 265 -18.50 -21.93 -9.83
C TYR A 265 -19.52 -21.40 -10.84
N LYS A 266 -19.93 -22.22 -11.82
CA LYS A 266 -20.89 -21.88 -12.89
C LYS A 266 -20.45 -20.70 -13.75
N ILE A 267 -19.16 -20.65 -14.06
CA ILE A 267 -18.59 -19.70 -15.01
C ILE A 267 -19.00 -20.13 -16.43
N ALA A 268 -19.38 -19.17 -17.27
CA ALA A 268 -19.83 -19.44 -18.63
C ALA A 268 -18.66 -19.89 -19.53
N SER A 269 -18.92 -20.77 -20.50
CA SER A 269 -17.87 -21.34 -21.36
C SER A 269 -17.18 -20.28 -22.24
N GLU A 270 -17.83 -19.15 -22.53
CA GLU A 270 -17.22 -18.00 -23.20
C GLU A 270 -16.19 -17.28 -22.32
N ASP A 271 -16.33 -17.36 -21.00
CA ASP A 271 -15.37 -16.81 -20.04
C ASP A 271 -14.27 -17.84 -19.71
N GLU A 272 -14.57 -19.14 -19.71
CA GLU A 272 -13.58 -20.22 -19.62
C GLU A 272 -12.48 -20.10 -20.69
N GLN A 273 -12.86 -19.87 -21.95
CA GLN A 273 -11.90 -19.69 -23.05
C GLN A 273 -10.94 -18.50 -22.81
N LYS A 274 -11.44 -17.40 -22.26
CA LYS A 274 -10.63 -16.22 -21.91
C LYS A 274 -9.73 -16.48 -20.70
N LEU A 275 -10.15 -17.32 -19.76
CA LEU A 275 -9.28 -17.77 -18.65
C LEU A 275 -8.12 -18.62 -19.17
N VAL A 276 -8.36 -19.48 -20.18
CA VAL A 276 -7.28 -20.22 -20.86
C VAL A 276 -6.31 -19.28 -21.58
N GLU A 277 -6.82 -18.29 -22.32
CA GLU A 277 -5.99 -17.28 -23.02
C GLU A 277 -5.17 -16.42 -22.04
N LEU A 278 -5.76 -16.03 -20.91
CA LEU A 278 -5.11 -15.29 -19.82
C LEU A 278 -4.15 -16.14 -18.98
N GLN A 279 -4.00 -17.44 -19.28
CA GLN A 279 -3.19 -18.41 -18.52
C GLN A 279 -3.57 -18.45 -17.03
N PHE A 280 -4.86 -18.36 -16.72
CA PHE A 280 -5.40 -18.37 -15.37
C PHE A 280 -5.07 -19.69 -14.65
N VAL A 281 -4.48 -19.60 -13.45
CA VAL A 281 -4.21 -20.77 -12.60
C VAL A 281 -5.07 -20.69 -11.33
N PRO A 282 -6.07 -21.58 -11.15
CA PRO A 282 -6.84 -21.65 -9.92
C PRO A 282 -5.91 -21.79 -8.70
N GLY A 283 -6.12 -20.93 -7.70
CA GLY A 283 -5.32 -20.90 -6.46
C GLY A 283 -4.09 -19.98 -6.46
N ASP A 284 -3.62 -19.44 -7.60
CA ASP A 284 -2.50 -18.48 -7.59
C ASP A 284 -2.93 -17.12 -6.98
N ARG A 285 -2.01 -16.46 -6.27
CA ARG A 285 -2.24 -15.17 -5.58
C ARG A 285 -2.01 -13.95 -6.46
N LYS A 286 -1.54 -14.12 -7.70
CA LYS A 286 -1.11 -13.02 -8.58
C LYS A 286 -2.21 -12.37 -9.43
N LEU A 287 -3.45 -12.84 -9.31
CA LEU A 287 -4.55 -12.54 -10.23
C LEU A 287 -5.15 -11.12 -10.15
N GLU A 288 -4.78 -10.28 -9.18
CA GLU A 288 -5.34 -8.93 -9.04
C GLU A 288 -4.87 -7.91 -10.09
N ARG A 289 -3.91 -8.26 -10.96
CA ARG A 289 -3.30 -7.32 -11.93
C ARG A 289 -2.93 -7.96 -13.28
N GLY A 290 -3.78 -8.85 -13.80
CA GLY A 290 -3.66 -9.35 -15.18
C GLY A 290 -4.28 -8.40 -16.21
N ASP A 291 -3.92 -8.57 -17.48
CA ASP A 291 -4.45 -7.80 -18.62
C ASP A 291 -5.84 -8.36 -19.07
N TRP A 292 -6.76 -8.50 -18.12
CA TRP A 292 -8.09 -9.10 -18.34
C TRP A 292 -8.96 -8.30 -19.32
N GLU A 293 -8.72 -7.00 -19.46
CA GLU A 293 -9.39 -6.15 -20.46
C GLU A 293 -8.98 -6.53 -21.90
N ASP A 294 -7.74 -6.97 -22.12
CA ASP A 294 -7.20 -7.28 -23.46
C ASP A 294 -7.75 -8.61 -24.01
N VAL A 295 -8.02 -9.60 -23.15
CA VAL A 295 -8.78 -10.83 -23.49
C VAL A 295 -10.30 -10.62 -23.50
N GLY A 296 -10.78 -9.37 -23.40
CA GLY A 296 -12.18 -9.02 -23.58
C GLY A 296 -13.10 -9.35 -22.39
N PHE A 297 -12.59 -9.50 -21.16
CA PHE A 297 -13.46 -9.54 -20.00
C PHE A 297 -14.13 -8.18 -19.76
N LYS A 298 -15.45 -8.19 -19.53
CA LYS A 298 -16.14 -7.03 -18.94
C LYS A 298 -15.82 -6.98 -17.45
N ARG A 299 -15.65 -5.77 -16.89
CA ARG A 299 -15.33 -5.56 -15.46
C ARG A 299 -16.20 -6.38 -14.49
N LEU A 300 -17.52 -6.49 -14.74
CA LEU A 300 -18.42 -7.28 -13.89
C LEU A 300 -18.16 -8.79 -14.00
N GLY A 301 -17.84 -9.29 -15.20
CA GLY A 301 -17.43 -10.69 -15.40
C GLY A 301 -16.12 -10.97 -14.66
N TRP A 302 -15.11 -10.11 -14.83
CA TRP A 302 -13.84 -10.26 -14.12
C TRP A 302 -13.99 -10.22 -12.58
N MET A 303 -14.83 -9.33 -12.05
CA MET A 303 -15.15 -9.33 -10.61
C MET A 303 -15.78 -10.66 -10.16
N HIS A 304 -16.66 -11.25 -10.97
CA HIS A 304 -17.25 -12.56 -10.68
C HIS A 304 -16.20 -13.68 -10.64
N ILE A 305 -15.24 -13.69 -11.59
CA ILE A 305 -14.09 -14.61 -11.57
C ILE A 305 -13.26 -14.44 -10.29
N LEU A 306 -12.95 -13.20 -9.90
CA LEU A 306 -12.16 -12.94 -8.69
C LEU A 306 -12.87 -13.41 -7.41
N ASP A 307 -14.19 -13.28 -7.32
CA ASP A 307 -14.95 -13.75 -6.16
C ASP A 307 -15.09 -15.28 -6.14
N ALA A 308 -15.25 -15.93 -7.29
CA ALA A 308 -15.15 -17.38 -7.43
C ALA A 308 -13.76 -17.91 -7.01
N HIS A 309 -12.69 -17.22 -7.41
CA HIS A 309 -11.31 -17.56 -7.04
C HIS A 309 -11.02 -17.40 -5.55
N LYS A 310 -11.50 -16.33 -4.91
CA LYS A 310 -11.41 -16.17 -3.45
C LYS A 310 -12.14 -17.29 -2.71
N LYS A 311 -13.33 -17.67 -3.20
CA LYS A 311 -14.11 -18.78 -2.65
C LYS A 311 -13.36 -20.11 -2.81
N PHE A 312 -12.80 -20.37 -3.99
CA PHE A 312 -11.93 -21.52 -4.25
C PHE A 312 -10.74 -21.61 -3.30
N VAL A 313 -9.96 -20.55 -3.15
CA VAL A 313 -8.81 -20.49 -2.22
C VAL A 313 -9.26 -20.77 -0.77
N SER A 314 -10.45 -20.30 -0.38
CA SER A 314 -11.02 -20.61 0.94
C SER A 314 -11.42 -22.08 1.09
N GLU A 315 -12.13 -22.66 0.10
CA GLU A 315 -12.60 -24.05 0.09
C GLU A 315 -11.46 -25.07 0.02
N VAL A 316 -10.38 -24.77 -0.73
CA VAL A 316 -9.14 -25.57 -0.73
C VAL A 316 -8.46 -25.50 0.63
N ARG A 317 -8.38 -24.31 1.25
CA ARG A 317 -7.75 -24.15 2.58
C ARG A 317 -8.52 -24.88 3.68
N THR A 318 -9.83 -25.03 3.57
CA THR A 318 -10.67 -25.77 4.53
C THR A 318 -10.86 -27.25 4.20
N GLY A 319 -10.29 -27.74 3.08
CA GLY A 319 -10.43 -29.14 2.66
C GLY A 319 -11.84 -29.52 2.15
N ILE A 320 -12.65 -28.52 1.81
CA ILE A 320 -14.03 -28.68 1.28
C ILE A 320 -13.99 -28.94 -0.25
N PHE A 321 -12.97 -28.42 -0.93
CA PHE A 321 -12.70 -28.76 -2.33
C PHE A 321 -11.94 -30.09 -2.37
N GLN A 322 -12.57 -31.16 -2.89
CA GLN A 322 -12.03 -32.52 -2.98
C GLN A 322 -11.92 -32.98 -4.42
#